data_AF-A0A2E8LBE4-F1
#
_entry.id   AF-A0A2E8LBE4-F1
#
_cell.length_a   1.000
_cell.length_b   1.000
_cell.length_c   1.000
_cell.angle_alpha   90.00
_cell.angle_beta   90.00
_cell.angle_gamma   90.00
#
_symmetry.space_group_name_H-M   'P 1'
#
loop_
_entity.id
_entity.type
_entity.pdbx_description
1 polymer ?
#
loop_
_entity_poly.entity_id
_entity_poly.type
_entity_poly.pdbx_seq_one_letter_code
_entity_poly.pdbx_strand_id
1 'polypeptide(L)' 'MSDLLELSGRLGSMTNLVHGFIYFAPEASEEFDALGLPSDHHYFASRGAALGPVSAEVIVATFYNFNPALVAAVIPAAW' A
#
# COMPACT_ATOMS: atom_id res chain seq x y z
N MET A 1 -30.26 -5.19 -5.07
CA MET A 1 -29.11 -4.33 -4.71
C MET A 1 -28.42 -4.81 -3.44
N SER A 2 -29.16 -5.16 -2.36
CA SER A 2 -28.61 -5.78 -1.13
C SER A 2 -27.77 -7.04 -1.41
N ASP A 3 -28.30 -7.98 -2.20
CA ASP A 3 -27.63 -9.27 -2.46
C ASP A 3 -26.30 -9.14 -3.21
N LEU A 4 -26.19 -8.14 -4.09
CA LEU A 4 -24.94 -7.86 -4.82
C LEU A 4 -23.87 -7.28 -3.90
N LEU A 5 -24.25 -6.42 -2.95
CA LEU A 5 -23.33 -5.86 -1.96
C LEU A 5 -22.83 -6.95 -1.01
N GLU A 6 -23.72 -7.84 -0.57
CA GLU A 6 -23.37 -8.97 0.28
C GLU A 6 -22.42 -9.95 -0.44
N LEU A 7 -22.72 -10.30 -1.69
CA LEU A 7 -21.84 -11.16 -2.50
C LEU A 7 -20.47 -10.50 -2.72
N SER A 8 -20.44 -9.21 -3.04
CA SER A 8 -19.20 -8.45 -3.19
C SER A 8 -18.37 -8.44 -1.91
N GLY A 9 -19.02 -8.27 -0.75
CA GLY A 9 -18.36 -8.30 0.55
C GLY A 9 -17.73 -9.67 0.84
N ARG A 10 -18.49 -10.75 0.60
CA ARG A 10 -18.00 -12.12 0.78
C ARG A 10 -16.82 -12.44 -0.12
N LEU A 11 -16.89 -12.08 -1.41
CA LEU A 11 -15.78 -12.26 -2.35
C LEU A 11 -14.55 -11.47 -1.92
N GLY A 12 -14.73 -10.20 -1.53
CA GLY A 12 -13.66 -9.36 -1.01
C GLY A 12 -12.97 -9.98 0.20
N SER A 13 -13.74 -10.47 1.18
CA SER A 13 -13.18 -11.16 2.35
C SER A 13 -12.41 -12.42 1.99
N MET A 14 -12.93 -13.24 1.08
CA MET A 14 -12.25 -14.48 0.64
C MET A 14 -10.93 -14.18 -0.07
N THR A 15 -10.91 -13.21 -0.99
CA THR A 15 -9.69 -12.82 -1.70
C THR A 15 -8.67 -12.16 -0.76
N ASN A 16 -9.13 -11.39 0.23
CA ASN A 16 -8.24 -10.74 1.19
C ASN A 16 -7.43 -11.75 2.02
N LEU A 17 -7.97 -12.95 2.31
CA LEU A 17 -7.24 -13.99 3.05
C LEU A 17 -5.93 -14.41 2.37
N VAL A 18 -5.88 -14.40 1.04
CA VAL A 18 -4.70 -14.82 0.26
C VAL A 18 -3.86 -13.65 -0.25
N HIS A 19 -4.39 -12.43 -0.23
CA HIS A 19 -3.73 -11.26 -0.81
C HIS A 19 -3.33 -10.22 0.23
N GLY A 20 -4.15 -10.00 1.27
CA GLY A 20 -3.96 -8.92 2.23
C GLY A 20 -2.66 -9.03 3.03
N PHE A 21 -2.15 -10.25 3.24
CA PHE A 21 -0.94 -10.50 4.04
C PHE A 21 0.28 -9.77 3.47
N ILE A 22 0.41 -9.64 2.14
CA ILE A 22 1.57 -8.98 1.53
C ILE A 22 1.64 -7.48 1.84
N TYR A 23 0.52 -6.89 2.25
CA TYR A 23 0.42 -5.46 2.53
C TYR A 23 0.24 -5.13 4.01
N PHE A 24 -0.37 -6.05 4.78
CA PHE A 24 -0.88 -5.75 6.12
C PHE A 24 -0.45 -6.78 7.17
N ALA A 25 0.52 -7.65 6.86
CA ALA A 25 1.14 -8.49 7.89
C ALA A 25 1.76 -7.59 8.98
N PRO A 26 1.50 -7.83 10.27
CA PRO A 26 2.05 -7.00 11.35
C PRO A 26 3.58 -6.97 11.32
N GLU A 27 4.21 -8.10 10.94
CA GLU A 27 5.65 -8.22 10.79
C GLU A 27 6.21 -7.21 9.77
N ALA A 28 5.46 -6.88 8.70
CA ALA A 28 5.92 -5.88 7.74
C ALA A 28 6.03 -4.50 8.40
N SER A 29 5.05 -4.11 9.24
CA SER A 29 5.11 -2.84 9.96
C SER A 29 6.30 -2.80 10.91
N GLU A 30 6.49 -3.87 11.69
CA GLU A 30 7.58 -3.98 12.66
C GLU A 30 8.95 -3.85 11.99
N GLU A 31 9.15 -4.52 10.85
CA GLU A 31 10.40 -4.47 10.10
C GLU A 31 10.64 -3.10 9.44
N PHE A 32 9.61 -2.46 8.89
CA PHE A 32 9.75 -1.11 8.32
C PHE A 32 9.99 -0.04 9.39
N ASP A 33 9.33 -0.15 10.55
CA ASP A 33 9.56 0.74 11.68
C ASP A 33 11.01 0.59 12.19
N ALA A 34 11.54 -0.64 12.24
CA ALA A 34 12.95 -0.90 12.59
C ALA A 34 13.95 -0.29 11.60
N LEU A 35 13.56 -0.13 10.33
CA LEU A 35 14.33 0.57 9.30
C LEU A 35 14.16 2.10 9.35
N GLY A 36 13.32 2.63 10.24
CA GLY A 36 13.07 4.06 10.38
C GLY A 36 12.05 4.63 9.39
N LEU A 37 11.22 3.78 8.78
CA LEU A 37 10.12 4.16 7.88
C LEU A 37 8.79 4.08 8.65
N PRO A 38 8.16 5.22 9.02
CA PRO A 38 6.90 5.23 9.75
C PRO A 38 5.79 4.47 9.02
N SER A 39 4.92 3.78 9.77
CA SER A 39 3.86 2.89 9.28
C SER A 39 2.97 3.44 8.14
N ASP A 40 2.68 4.73 8.10
CA ASP A 40 1.90 5.40 7.07
C ASP A 40 2.65 5.57 5.72
N HIS A 41 3.97 5.39 5.72
CA HIS A 41 4.85 5.62 4.59
C HIS A 41 5.30 4.31 3.90
N HIS A 42 5.44 3.22 4.66
CA HIS A 42 5.84 1.93 4.08
C HIS A 42 4.85 1.41 3.03
N TYR A 43 3.59 1.86 3.10
CA TYR A 43 2.49 1.69 2.14
C TYR A 43 2.96 1.68 0.68
N PHE A 44 3.48 2.84 0.33
CA PHE A 44 3.85 3.19 -1.03
C PHE A 44 5.34 2.93 -1.25
N ALA A 45 6.16 3.14 -0.22
CA ALA A 45 7.60 2.92 -0.28
C ALA A 45 7.96 1.46 -0.59
N SER A 46 7.35 0.50 0.13
CA SER A 46 7.60 -0.94 -0.08
C SER A 46 7.25 -1.39 -1.50
N ARG A 47 6.16 -0.89 -2.07
CA ARG A 47 5.73 -1.23 -3.44
C ARG A 47 6.61 -0.57 -4.50
N GLY A 48 7.07 0.65 -4.23
CA GLY A 48 7.99 1.38 -5.09
C GLY A 48 9.44 0.92 -5.00
N ALA A 49 9.81 0.13 -3.99
CA ALA A 49 11.21 -0.16 -3.66
C ALA A 49 12.05 -0.71 -4.83
N ALA A 50 11.46 -1.51 -5.72
CA ALA A 50 12.14 -2.06 -6.91
C ALA A 50 12.53 -0.99 -7.94
N LEU A 51 11.89 0.19 -7.91
CA LEU A 51 12.21 1.34 -8.76
C LEU A 51 13.40 2.15 -8.19
N GLY A 52 13.76 1.94 -6.92
CA GLY A 52 14.70 2.78 -6.20
C GLY A 52 14.09 4.11 -5.75
N PRO A 53 14.92 5.09 -5.34
CA PRO A 53 14.47 6.37 -4.81
C PRO A 53 13.97 7.31 -5.93
N VAL A 54 12.76 7.06 -6.41
CA VAL A 54 12.09 7.84 -7.46
C VAL A 54 11.12 8.87 -6.87
N SER A 55 10.67 9.83 -7.69
CA SER A 55 9.72 10.85 -7.22
C SER A 55 8.32 10.27 -6.95
N ALA A 56 7.51 10.99 -6.17
CA ALA A 56 6.12 10.62 -5.91
C ALA A 56 5.30 10.52 -7.22
N GLU A 57 5.57 11.36 -8.21
CA GLU A 57 4.91 11.34 -9.52
C GLU A 57 5.21 10.04 -10.29
N VAL A 58 6.42 9.52 -10.19
CA VAL A 58 6.78 8.22 -10.80
C VAL A 58 6.01 7.08 -10.13
N ILE A 59 5.88 7.11 -8.80
CA ILE A 59 5.05 6.14 -8.05
C ILE A 59 3.59 6.23 -8.50
N VAL A 60 3.01 7.44 -8.53
CA VAL A 60 1.62 7.65 -8.98
C VAL A 60 1.42 7.16 -10.40
N ALA A 61 2.32 7.48 -11.32
CA ALA A 61 2.22 7.06 -12.72
C ALA A 61 2.35 5.54 -12.89
N THR A 62 3.22 4.89 -12.10
CA THR A 62 3.47 3.44 -12.19
C THR A 62 2.26 2.63 -11.74
N PHE A 63 1.62 3.04 -10.64
CA PHE A 63 0.53 2.26 -10.04
C PHE A 63 -0.87 2.72 -10.47
N TYR A 64 -1.04 4.02 -10.75
CA TYR A 64 -2.27 4.64 -11.28
C TYR A 64 -3.57 4.41 -10.48
N ASN A 65 -3.48 3.82 -9.29
CA ASN A 65 -4.62 3.44 -8.44
C ASN A 65 -4.65 4.14 -7.08
N PHE A 66 -3.72 5.07 -6.80
CA PHE A 66 -3.67 5.82 -5.54
C PHE A 66 -4.08 7.26 -5.71
N ASN A 67 -4.59 7.85 -4.62
CA ASN A 67 -4.74 9.29 -4.52
C ASN A 67 -3.36 9.95 -4.60
N PRO A 68 -3.08 10.77 -5.63
CA PRO A 68 -1.78 11.40 -5.80
C PRO A 68 -1.35 12.26 -4.60
N ALA A 69 -2.31 12.91 -3.91
CA ALA A 69 -2.02 13.74 -2.76
C ALA A 69 -1.48 12.94 -1.56
N LEU A 70 -1.95 11.70 -1.37
CA LEU A 70 -1.44 10.82 -0.31
C LEU A 70 -0.02 10.36 -0.62
N VAL A 71 0.24 9.95 -1.87
CA VAL A 71 1.57 9.52 -2.31
C VAL A 71 2.59 10.67 -2.19
N ALA A 72 2.20 11.88 -2.58
CA ALA A 72 3.05 13.07 -2.48
C ALA A 72 3.39 13.45 -1.03
N ALA A 73 2.50 13.17 -0.07
CA ALA A 73 2.74 13.47 1.33
C ALA A 73 3.77 12.53 2.00
N VAL A 74 3.89 11.29 1.50
CA VAL A 74 4.63 10.22 2.22
C VAL A 74 5.95 9.82 1.55
N ILE A 75 6.01 9.79 0.22
CA ILE A 75 7.19 9.32 -0.53
C ILE A 75 8.44 10.17 -0.25
N PRO A 76 8.40 11.51 -0.20
CA PRO A 76 9.60 12.32 0.06
C PRO A 76 10.26 12.09 1.43
N ALA A 77 9.53 11.50 2.39
CA ALA A 77 10.09 11.14 3.70
C ALA A 77 10.62 9.70 3.75
N ALA A 78 10.33 8.89 2.72
CA ALA A 78 10.78 7.50 2.64
C ALA A 78 12.20 7.37 2.08
N TRP A 79 12.66 8.35 1.28
CA TRP A 79 14.02 8.47 0.74
C TRP A 79 14.33 9.88 0.24
#